data_AF-A0A9X8UQX5-F1
#
_entry.id   AF-A0A9X8UQX5-F1
#
_cell.length_a   1.000
_cell.length_b   1.000
_cell.length_c   1.000
_cell.angle_alpha   90.00
_cell.angle_beta   90.00
_cell.angle_gamma   90.00
#
_symmetry.space_group_name_H-M   'P 1'
#
loop_
_entity.id
_entity.type
_entity.pdbx_description
1 polymer ?
#
loop_
_entity_poly.entity_id
_entity_poly.type
_entity_poly.pdbx_seq_one_letter_code
_entity_poly.pdbx_strand_id
1 'polypeptide(L)' 'MPKVGQVQITDWEKVYAAIPHQDIFTERKIDRPGALVVVRPDTYVAQVLPLTARAELAEFFSKNMALPKVPEFS' A
#
# COMPACT_ATOMS: atom_id res chain seq x y z
N MET A 1 8.76 -9.90 7.32
CA MET A 1 9.22 -8.91 6.32
C MET A 1 9.41 -9.60 4.97
N PRO A 2 9.09 -8.95 3.84
CA PRO A 2 9.17 -9.57 2.52
C PRO A 2 10.63 -9.83 2.10
N LYS A 3 10.84 -10.87 1.30
CA LYS A 3 12.11 -11.14 0.62
C LYS A 3 12.06 -10.53 -0.78
N VAL A 4 13.14 -9.86 -1.19
CA VAL A 4 13.19 -9.11 -2.46
C VAL A 4 14.44 -9.47 -3.29
N GLY A 5 14.31 -9.34 -4.61
CA GLY A 5 15.40 -9.56 -5.57
C GLY A 5 15.78 -11.04 -5.78
N GLN A 6 16.73 -11.28 -6.69
CA GLN A 6 17.20 -12.64 -7.03
C GLN A 6 17.80 -13.39 -5.83
N VAL A 7 18.44 -12.65 -4.92
CA VAL A 7 19.14 -13.19 -3.73
C VAL A 7 18.26 -13.26 -2.48
N GLN A 8 16.97 -12.91 -2.58
CA GLN A 8 15.99 -13.06 -1.49
C GLN A 8 16.43 -12.41 -0.16
N ILE A 9 16.95 -11.19 -0.26
CA ILE A 9 17.33 -10.39 0.92
C ILE A 9 16.05 -9.89 1.60
N THR A 10 16.07 -9.81 2.93
CA THR A 10 14.94 -9.26 3.70
C THR A 10 14.90 -7.74 3.55
N ASP A 11 13.76 -7.20 3.10
CA ASP A 11 13.49 -5.77 3.09
C ASP A 11 12.95 -5.35 4.46
N TRP A 12 13.72 -4.55 5.20
CA TRP A 12 13.37 -4.11 6.56
C TRP A 12 12.54 -2.81 6.59
N GLU A 13 12.30 -2.17 5.45
CA GLU A 13 11.77 -0.82 5.32
C GLU A 13 10.26 -0.84 4.99
N LYS A 14 9.47 -1.65 5.71
CA LYS A 14 8.02 -1.78 5.47
C LYS A 14 7.17 -1.58 6.73
N VAL A 15 7.79 -1.32 7.87
CA VAL A 15 7.12 -1.06 9.14
C VAL A 15 7.69 0.21 9.74
N TYR A 16 6.80 1.12 10.11
CA TYR A 16 7.14 2.44 10.63
C TYR A 16 6.31 2.72 11.88
N ALA A 17 6.81 3.60 12.74
CA ALA A 17 6.11 4.06 13.94
C ALA A 17 5.99 5.58 13.94
N ALA A 18 5.01 6.10 14.65
CA ALA A 18 4.88 7.53 14.90
C ALA A 18 6.10 8.03 15.70
N ILE A 19 6.52 9.27 15.43
CA ILE A 19 7.56 9.94 16.21
C ILE A 19 6.87 10.50 17.48
N PRO A 20 7.42 10.32 18.69
CA PRO A 20 6.69 10.62 19.95
C PRO A 20 6.15 12.05 20.09
N HIS A 21 6.72 13.01 19.38
CA HIS A 21 6.34 14.43 19.38
C HIS A 21 5.86 14.92 18.00
N GLN A 22 5.73 14.02 17.03
CA GLN A 22 5.22 14.26 15.68
C GLN A 22 4.37 13.04 15.26
N ASP A 23 3.18 12.96 15.85
CA ASP A 23 2.27 11.85 15.62
C ASP A 23 1.49 12.05 14.33
N ILE A 24 1.88 11.29 13.30
CA ILE A 24 1.26 11.33 11.97
C ILE A 24 -0.24 11.09 12.01
N PHE A 25 -0.75 10.29 12.96
CA PHE A 25 -2.19 10.07 13.10
C PHE A 25 -2.91 11.36 13.47
N THR A 26 -2.35 12.13 14.41
CA THR A 26 -2.91 13.40 14.83
C THR A 26 -2.74 14.46 13.74
N GLU A 27 -1.54 14.60 13.16
CA GLU A 27 -1.26 15.61 12.14
C GLU A 27 -2.08 15.43 10.86
N ARG A 28 -2.30 14.18 10.44
CA ARG A 28 -3.08 13.85 9.23
C ARG A 28 -4.53 13.48 9.52
N LYS A 29 -4.97 13.64 10.78
CA LYS A 29 -6.34 13.34 11.23
C LYS A 29 -6.80 11.93 10.87
N ILE A 30 -5.90 10.96 11.05
CA ILE A 30 -6.17 9.54 10.87
C ILE A 30 -6.75 9.02 12.17
N ASP A 31 -7.92 8.40 12.08
CA ASP A 31 -8.53 7.75 13.24
C ASP A 31 -7.65 6.57 13.75
N ARG A 32 -7.69 6.28 15.05
CA ARG A 32 -6.84 5.26 15.68
C ARG A 32 -7.11 3.82 15.24
N PRO A 33 -8.33 3.43 14.81
CA PRO A 33 -8.57 2.18 14.10
C PRO A 33 -7.81 2.06 12.78
N GLY A 34 -7.28 3.16 12.24
CA GLY A 34 -6.41 3.19 11.06
C GLY A 34 -7.16 3.38 9.74
N ALA A 35 -6.38 3.58 8.68
CA ALA A 35 -6.86 3.77 7.32
C ALA A 35 -5.91 3.14 6.31
N LEU A 36 -6.44 2.75 5.15
CA LEU A 36 -5.69 2.33 3.98
C LEU A 36 -5.73 3.45 2.95
N VAL A 37 -4.55 3.93 2.54
CA VAL A 37 -4.42 5.01 1.55
C VAL A 37 -3.74 4.46 0.30
N VAL A 38 -4.42 4.54 -0.84
CA VAL A 38 -3.87 4.17 -2.14
C VAL A 38 -3.28 5.42 -2.80
N VAL A 39 -1.99 5.36 -3.10
CA VAL A 39 -1.24 6.45 -3.73
C VAL A 39 -0.78 5.99 -5.12
N ARG A 40 -0.96 6.85 -6.11
CA ARG A 40 -0.55 6.62 -7.50
C ARG A 40 0.96 6.84 -7.66
N PRO A 41 1.58 6.32 -8.74
CA PRO A 41 2.99 6.54 -9.02
C PRO A 41 3.40 8.01 -9.17
N ASP A 42 2.45 8.91 -9.49
CA ASP A 42 2.64 10.36 -9.57
C ASP A 42 2.42 11.08 -8.23
N THR A 43 2.44 10.34 -7.11
CA THR A 43 2.28 10.84 -5.72
C THR A 43 0.90 11.39 -5.35
N TYR A 44 -0.10 11.26 -6.23
CA TYR A 44 -1.48 11.64 -5.91
C TYR A 44 -2.23 10.54 -5.16
N VAL A 45 -3.03 10.92 -4.17
CA VAL A 45 -3.97 10.02 -3.48
C VAL A 45 -5.10 9.65 -4.44
N ALA A 46 -5.31 8.36 -4.67
CA ALA A 46 -6.42 7.85 -5.47
C ALA A 46 -7.62 7.45 -4.61
N GLN A 47 -7.38 6.88 -3.43
CA GLN A 47 -8.46 6.39 -2.57
C GLN A 47 -8.03 6.33 -1.10
N VAL A 48 -9.00 6.52 -0.19
CA VAL A 48 -8.86 6.31 1.26
C VAL A 48 -9.98 5.36 1.70
N LEU A 49 -9.62 4.27 2.37
CA LEU A 49 -10.52 3.18 2.73
C LEU A 49 -10.34 2.78 4.20
N PRO A 50 -11.34 2.16 4.85
CA PRO A 50 -11.12 1.47 6.11
C PRO A 50 -10.26 0.22 5.90
N LEU A 51 -9.54 -0.22 6.93
CA LEU A 51 -8.63 -1.39 6.83
C LEU A 51 -9.35 -2.71 6.47
N THR A 52 -10.67 -2.79 6.66
CA THR A 52 -11.49 -3.97 6.37
C THR A 52 -12.01 -4.04 4.93
N ALA A 53 -11.85 -2.99 4.13
CA ALA A 53 -12.41 -2.85 2.79
C ALA A 53 -11.67 -3.63 1.69
N ARG A 54 -11.45 -4.94 1.91
CA ARG A 54 -10.73 -5.79 0.95
C ARG A 54 -11.42 -5.89 -0.41
N ALA A 55 -12.75 -5.95 -0.42
CA ALA A 55 -13.54 -6.08 -1.65
C ALA A 55 -13.43 -4.82 -2.53
N GLU A 56 -13.64 -3.65 -1.94
CA GLU A 56 -13.53 -2.36 -2.62
C GLU A 56 -12.10 -2.12 -3.15
N LEU A 57 -11.08 -2.47 -2.36
CA LEU A 57 -9.68 -2.38 -2.79
C LEU A 57 -9.40 -3.27 -4.01
N ALA A 58 -9.88 -4.52 -3.99
CA ALA A 58 -9.70 -5.45 -5.11
C ALA A 58 -10.42 -4.96 -6.37
N GLU A 59 -11.65 -4.45 -6.22
CA GLU A 59 -12.41 -3.88 -7.33
C GLU A 59 -11.69 -2.67 -7.94
N PHE A 60 -11.17 -1.77 -7.11
CA PHE A 60 -10.40 -0.61 -7.56
C PHE A 60 -9.24 -1.02 -8.47
N PHE A 61 -8.41 -1.98 -8.07
CA PHE A 61 -7.29 -2.43 -8.89
C PHE A 61 -7.75 -3.21 -10.13
N SER A 62 -8.82 -4.01 -10.05
CA SER A 62 -9.34 -4.75 -11.20
C SER A 62 -9.75 -3.85 -12.38
N LYS A 63 -10.23 -2.63 -12.08
CA LYS A 63 -10.67 -1.64 -13.07
C LYS A 63 -9.52 -0.83 -13.67
N ASN A 64 -8.38 -0.76 -12.97
CA ASN A 64 -7.28 0.15 -13.28
C ASN A 64 -5.95 -0.56 -13.63
N MET A 65 -5.86 -1.89 -13.49
CA MET A 65 -4.68 -2.68 -13.86
C MET A 65 -4.95 -3.54 -15.09
N ALA A 66 -3.94 -3.65 -15.95
CA ALA A 66 -3.93 -4.66 -16.99
C ALA A 66 -3.67 -6.05 -16.40
N LEU A 67 -4.21 -7.09 -17.03
CA LEU A 67 -3.80 -8.45 -16.70
C LEU A 67 -2.31 -8.63 -17.03
N PRO A 68 -1.56 -9.36 -16.20
CA PRO A 68 -0.16 -9.63 -16.48
C PRO A 68 -0.05 -10.35 -17.82
N LYS A 69 0.85 -9.87 -18.67
CA LYS A 69 1.20 -10.57 -19.90
C LYS A 69 1.93 -11.85 -19.48
N VAL A 70 1.35 -13.02 -19.77
CA VAL A 70 2.06 -14.29 -19.58
C VAL A 70 3.29 -14.22 -20.47
N PRO A 71 4.51 -14.41 -19.94
CA PRO A 71 5.69 -14.42 -20.80
C PRO A 71 5.56 -15.59 -21.78
N GLU A 72 5.57 -15.29 -23.08
CA GLU A 72 5.74 -16.31 -24.11
C GLU A 72 7.18 -16.82 -24.01
N PHE A 73 7.40 -17.83 -23.19
CA PHE A 73 8.61 -18.63 -23.28
C PHE A 73 8.43 -19.58 -24.46
N SER A 74 8.95 -19.20 -25.63
CA SER A 74 9.32 -20.13 -26.70
C SER A 74 10.74 -20.64 -26.50
#